data_AF-A0A2D5VW78-F1
#
_entry.id   AF-A0A2D5VW78-F1
#
_cell.length_a   1.000
_cell.length_b   1.000
_cell.length_c   1.000
_cell.angle_alpha   90.00
_cell.angle_beta   90.00
_cell.angle_gamma   90.00
#
_symmetry.space_group_name_H-M   'P 1'
#
loop_
_entity.id
_entity.type
_entity.pdbx_description
1 polymer ?
#
loop_
_entity_poly.entity_id
_entity_poly.type
_entity_poly.pdbx_seq_one_letter_code
_entity_poly.pdbx_strand_id
1 'polypeptide(L)' 'MLEPQYINLQPTEIGVLDSASAIFSAKVASGKVGPENEDQVIEESVAQAIKMAKIVENAVKTKGEIRGGY' A
#
# COMPACT_ATOMS: atom_id res chain seq x y z
N MET A 1 -20.76 -9.95 -22.67
CA MET A 1 -19.72 -10.67 -21.89
C MET A 1 -18.73 -9.61 -21.45
N LEU A 2 -18.48 -9.47 -20.14
CA LEU A 2 -17.37 -8.63 -19.66
C LEU A 2 -16.08 -9.39 -19.94
N GLU A 3 -15.17 -8.79 -20.71
CA GLU A 3 -13.86 -9.40 -20.94
C GLU A 3 -13.13 -9.51 -19.59
N PRO A 4 -12.58 -10.69 -19.24
CA PRO A 4 -11.81 -10.83 -18.02
C PRO A 4 -10.60 -9.89 -18.09
N GLN A 5 -10.64 -8.82 -17.32
CA GLN A 5 -9.55 -7.87 -17.22
C GLN A 5 -8.48 -8.51 -16.34
N TYR A 6 -7.50 -9.15 -16.98
CA TYR A 6 -6.35 -9.71 -16.28
C TYR A 6 -5.48 -8.56 -15.77
N ILE A 7 -5.53 -8.32 -14.47
CA ILE A 7 -4.62 -7.38 -13.81
C ILE A 7 -3.27 -8.10 -13.64
N ASN A 8 -2.23 -7.59 -14.30
CA ASN A 8 -0.87 -8.11 -14.18
C ASN A 8 -0.03 -7.17 -13.32
N LEU A 9 0.00 -7.43 -12.01
CA LEU A 9 0.78 -6.65 -11.05
C LEU A 9 2.18 -7.24 -10.89
N GLN A 10 3.19 -6.38 -10.78
CA GLN A 10 4.54 -6.76 -10.38
C GLN A 10 4.55 -7.22 -8.90
N PRO A 11 5.52 -8.05 -8.47
CA PRO A 11 5.59 -8.51 -7.09
C PRO A 11 5.62 -7.38 -6.05
N THR A 12 6.24 -6.25 -6.39
CA THR A 12 6.26 -5.04 -5.56
C THR A 12 4.89 -4.39 -5.45
N GLU A 13 4.14 -4.35 -6.55
CA GLU A 13 2.77 -3.83 -6.59
C GLU A 13 1.80 -4.73 -5.81
N ILE A 14 2.01 -6.04 -5.84
CA ILE A 14 1.27 -7.00 -4.99
C ILE A 14 1.51 -6.69 -3.50
N GLY A 15 2.76 -6.47 -3.09
CA GLY A 15 3.06 -6.13 -1.69
C GLY A 15 2.41 -4.81 -1.23
N VAL A 16 2.31 -3.83 -2.13
CA VAL A 16 1.60 -2.57 -1.87
C VAL A 16 0.09 -2.81 -1.78
N LEU A 17 -0.48 -3.63 -2.68
CA LEU A 17 -1.89 -4.00 -2.67
C LEU A 17 -2.28 -4.73 -1.37
N ASP A 18 -1.50 -5.71 -0.94
CA ASP A 18 -1.75 -6.46 0.29
C ASP A 18 -1.75 -5.52 1.51
N SER A 19 -0.78 -4.61 1.56
CA SER A 19 -0.70 -3.60 2.62
C SER A 19 -1.89 -2.62 2.59
N ALA A 20 -2.27 -2.15 1.41
CA ALA A 20 -3.41 -1.27 1.22
C ALA A 20 -4.72 -1.95 1.63
N SER A 21 -4.89 -3.23 1.29
CA SER A 21 -6.03 -4.06 1.67
C SER A 21 -6.14 -4.21 3.18
N ALA A 22 -5.02 -4.44 3.87
CA ALA A 22 -4.99 -4.50 5.33
C ALA A 22 -5.39 -3.16 5.98
N ILE A 23 -4.89 -2.03 5.46
CA ILE A 23 -5.26 -0.69 5.93
C ILE A 23 -6.74 -0.41 5.71
N PHE A 24 -7.25 -0.69 4.50
CA PHE A 24 -8.65 -0.49 4.14
C PHE A 24 -9.56 -1.34 5.04
N SER A 25 -9.22 -2.62 5.23
CA SER A 25 -9.96 -3.52 6.13
C SER A 25 -10.02 -2.99 7.57
N ALA A 26 -8.93 -2.41 8.08
CA ALA A 26 -8.92 -1.77 9.40
C ALA A 26 -9.84 -0.54 9.45
N LYS A 27 -9.88 0.26 8.38
CA LYS A 27 -10.79 1.42 8.28
C LYS A 27 -12.26 0.97 8.23
N VAL A 28 -12.57 -0.08 7.46
CA VAL A 28 -13.90 -0.72 7.43
C VAL A 28 -14.32 -1.17 8.83
N ALA A 29 -13.47 -1.94 9.51
CA ALA A 29 -13.74 -2.43 10.86
C ALA A 29 -13.94 -1.29 11.89
N SER A 30 -13.32 -0.13 11.67
CA SER A 30 -13.48 1.06 12.52
C SER A 30 -14.72 1.90 12.21
N GLY A 31 -15.54 1.50 11.23
CA GLY A 31 -16.73 2.24 10.82
C GLY A 31 -16.44 3.53 10.05
N LYS A 32 -15.23 3.67 9.48
CA LYS A 32 -14.81 4.86 8.73
C LYS A 32 -15.16 4.80 7.23
N VAL A 33 -15.69 3.67 6.77
CA VAL A 33 -16.05 3.42 5.37
C VAL A 33 -17.56 3.36 5.24
N GLY A 34 -18.10 4.19 4.36
CA GLY A 34 -19.50 4.24 3.97
C GLY A 34 -19.63 4.38 2.44
N PRO A 35 -20.83 4.18 1.87
CA PRO A 35 -21.05 4.22 0.43
C PRO A 35 -20.63 5.54 -0.23
N GLU A 36 -20.67 6.65 0.51
CA GLU A 36 -20.34 7.99 0.04
C GLU A 36 -18.83 8.28 -0.02
N ASN A 37 -18.00 7.49 0.67
CA ASN A 37 -16.56 7.74 0.80
C ASN A 37 -15.68 6.52 0.50
N GLU A 38 -16.28 5.40 0.08
CA GLU A 38 -15.56 4.14 -0.16
C GLU A 38 -14.35 4.32 -1.09
N ASP A 39 -14.57 4.91 -2.27
CA ASP A 39 -13.52 5.15 -3.28
C ASP A 39 -12.39 6.01 -2.71
N GLN A 40 -12.73 7.10 -2.01
CA GLN A 40 -11.75 7.97 -1.37
C GLN A 40 -10.93 7.20 -0.34
N VAL A 41 -11.58 6.36 0.46
CA VAL A 41 -10.90 5.60 1.52
C VAL A 41 -9.99 4.51 0.94
N ILE A 42 -10.36 3.91 -0.22
CA ILE A 42 -9.49 3.02 -0.98
C ILE A 42 -8.23 3.77 -1.43
N GLU A 43 -8.37 4.92 -2.10
CA GLU A 43 -7.25 5.74 -2.57
C GLU A 43 -6.31 6.14 -1.43
N GLU A 44 -6.86 6.57 -0.29
CA GLU A 44 -6.08 6.90 0.90
C GLU A 44 -5.30 5.69 1.43
N SER A 45 -5.90 4.50 1.40
CA SER A 45 -5.27 3.28 1.92
C SER A 45 -4.09 2.86 1.03
N VAL A 46 -4.23 3.00 -0.29
CA VAL A 46 -3.13 2.83 -1.25
C VAL A 46 -2.02 3.86 -1.00
N ALA A 47 -2.38 5.15 -0.86
CA ALA A 47 -1.41 6.21 -0.59
C ALA A 47 -0.63 5.96 0.72
N GLN A 48 -1.29 5.48 1.77
CA GLN A 48 -0.67 5.12 3.04
C GLN A 48 0.29 3.92 2.89
N ALA A 49 -0.10 2.88 2.17
CA ALA A 49 0.76 1.73 1.87
C ALA A 49 2.04 2.16 1.11
N ILE A 50 1.90 3.01 0.08
CA ILE A 50 3.04 3.55 -0.67
C ILE A 50 3.95 4.39 0.25
N LYS A 51 3.37 5.21 1.12
CA LYS A 51 4.14 6.00 2.09
C LYS A 51 4.94 5.12 3.04
N MET A 52 4.34 4.03 3.54
CA MET A 52 5.03 3.05 4.37
C MET A 52 6.18 2.37 3.61
N ALA A 53 5.96 1.93 2.37
CA ALA A 53 6.98 1.32 1.54
C ALA A 53 8.20 2.25 1.34
N LYS A 54 7.96 3.53 1.05
CA LYS A 54 9.04 4.54 0.93
C LYS A 54 9.82 4.75 2.24
N ILE A 55 9.13 4.77 3.38
CA ILE A 55 9.78 4.89 4.69
C ILE A 55 10.68 3.68 4.95
N VAL A 56 10.18 2.47 4.68
CA VAL A 56 10.96 1.22 4.83
C VAL A 56 12.17 1.23 3.90
N GLU A 57 11.99 1.60 2.62
CA GLU A 57 13.08 1.71 1.65
C GLU A 57 14.18 2.67 2.15
N ASN A 58 13.79 3.86 2.58
CA ASN A 58 14.73 4.86 3.11
C ASN A 58 15.44 4.38 4.38
N ALA A 59 14.71 3.72 5.29
CA ALA A 59 15.29 3.17 6.52
C ALA A 59 16.29 2.03 6.23
N VAL A 60 16.05 1.22 5.19
CA VAL A 60 16.98 0.17 4.77
C VAL A 60 18.22 0.77 4.12
N LYS A 61 18.06 1.74 3.21
CA LYS A 61 19.17 2.44 2.55
C LYS A 61 20.10 3.13 3.55
N THR A 62 19.53 3.92 4.47
CA THR A 62 20.29 4.63 5.51
C THR A 62 21.02 3.69 6.48
N LYS A 63 20.42 2.54 6.83
CA LYS A 63 21.11 1.50 7.62
C LYS A 63 22.22 0.79 6.84
N GLY A 64 22.08 0.69 5.51
CA GLY A 64 23.12 0.17 4.62
C GLY A 64 24.33 1.10 4.50
N GLU A 65 24.09 2.42 4.46
CA GLU A 65 25.16 3.43 4.33
C GLU A 65 26.07 3.51 5.56
N ILE A 66 25.54 3.31 6.79
CA ILE A 66 26.35 3.34 8.03
C ILE A 66 27.41 2.20 8.06
N ARG A 67 27.24 1.16 7.25
CA ARG A 67 28.17 0.01 7.20
C ARG A 67 29.22 0.09 6.09
N GLY A 68 29.23 1.15 5.28
CA GLY A 68 30.12 1.33 4.14
C GLY A 68 31.25 2.37 4.32
N GLY A 69 31.40 2.96 5.49
CA GLY A 69 32.51 3.86 5.80
C GLY A 69 33.78 3.07 6.13
N TYR A 70 34.57 2.74 5.11
CA TYR A 70 36.01 2.50 5.23
C TYR A 70 36.77 3.80 5.00
#